data_AF-A0A1V5X503-F1
#
_entry.id   AF-A0A1V5X503-F1
#
_cell.length_a   1.000
_cell.length_b   1.000
_cell.length_c   1.000
_cell.angle_alpha   90.00
_cell.angle_beta   90.00
_cell.angle_gamma   90.00
#
_symmetry.space_group_name_H-M   'P 1'
#
loop_
_entity.id
_entity.type
_entity.pdbx_description
1 polymer ?
#
loop_
_entity_poly.entity_id
_entity_poly.type
_entity_poly.pdbx_seq_one_letter_code
_entity_poly.pdbx_strand_id
1 'polypeptide(L)'
;MTDTTKTAKAVNYTPEQTEQAKADYLAGVSVETIATALGKTARSVIAKLSKEGVYKAKVYVSKTGEKPAKKDEHADTIGAILSLSDGETDSLAKANKTALVKIVAFMRQGQNQIELLQAELADLKAHHE
;
A
#
# COMPACT_ATOMS: atom_id res chain seq x y z
N MET A 1 10.06 -18.36 54.77
CA MET A 1 9.79 -18.86 53.41
C MET A 1 8.75 -17.94 52.79
N THR A 2 9.12 -17.12 51.81
CA THR A 2 8.21 -16.16 51.17
C THR A 2 7.70 -16.75 49.86
N ASP A 3 6.50 -17.31 49.91
CA ASP A 3 5.75 -17.74 48.72
C ASP A 3 5.50 -16.53 47.81
N THR A 4 6.13 -16.55 46.64
CA THR A 4 5.92 -15.54 45.61
C THR A 4 4.69 -15.94 44.80
N THR A 5 3.54 -15.38 45.16
CA THR A 5 2.28 -15.55 44.44
C THR A 5 2.42 -15.02 43.02
N LYS A 6 2.64 -15.92 42.07
CA LYS A 6 2.67 -15.66 40.63
C LYS A 6 1.31 -15.12 40.18
N THR A 7 1.19 -13.80 40.05
CA THR A 7 -0.03 -13.14 39.59
C THR A 7 -0.40 -13.67 38.20
N ALA A 8 -1.45 -14.49 38.13
CA ALA A 8 -1.96 -15.04 36.89
C ALA A 8 -2.38 -13.88 35.98
N LYS A 9 -1.75 -13.77 34.82
CA LYS A 9 -2.13 -12.78 33.79
C LYS A 9 -3.61 -12.99 33.46
N ALA A 10 -4.44 -11.98 33.71
CA ALA A 10 -5.82 -11.98 33.27
C ALA A 10 -5.86 -12.29 31.77
N VAL A 11 -6.49 -13.41 31.43
CA VAL A 11 -6.63 -13.87 30.04
C VAL A 11 -7.57 -12.89 29.35
N ASN A 12 -7.01 -11.94 28.60
CA ASN A 12 -7.78 -10.89 27.95
C ASN A 12 -8.60 -11.43 26.76
N TYR A 13 -8.20 -12.55 26.18
CA TYR A 13 -8.94 -13.28 25.15
C TYR A 13 -9.00 -14.76 25.51
N THR A 14 -10.21 -15.33 25.55
CA THR A 14 -10.35 -16.78 25.56
C THR A 14 -9.85 -17.37 24.23
N PRO A 15 -9.53 -18.68 24.18
CA PRO A 15 -9.19 -19.35 22.93
C PRO A 15 -10.30 -19.19 21.88
N GLU A 16 -11.55 -19.35 22.29
CA GLU A 16 -12.73 -19.18 21.43
C GLU A 16 -12.84 -17.75 20.87
N GLN A 17 -12.62 -16.73 21.70
CA GLN A 17 -12.62 -15.33 21.23
C GLN A 17 -11.49 -15.05 20.23
N THR A 18 -10.37 -15.76 20.35
CA THR A 18 -9.24 -15.63 19.42
C THR A 18 -9.57 -16.26 18.08
N GLU A 19 -10.16 -17.46 18.08
CA GLU A 19 -10.59 -18.12 16.84
C GLU A 19 -11.69 -17.34 16.13
N GLN A 20 -12.68 -16.85 16.87
CA GLN A 20 -13.74 -16.00 16.33
C GLN A 20 -13.18 -14.74 15.67
N ALA A 21 -12.27 -14.02 16.35
CA ALA A 21 -11.64 -12.83 15.80
C ALA A 21 -10.86 -13.11 14.50
N LYS A 22 -10.17 -14.26 14.42
CA LYS A 22 -9.46 -14.67 13.20
C LYS A 22 -10.42 -14.99 12.07
N ALA A 23 -11.45 -15.80 12.34
CA ALA A 23 -12.42 -16.22 11.35
C ALA A 23 -13.14 -15.01 10.75
N ASP A 24 -13.62 -14.08 11.60
CA ASP A 24 -14.29 -12.87 11.16
C ASP A 24 -13.35 -11.96 10.35
N TYR A 25 -12.11 -11.79 10.79
CA TYR A 25 -11.14 -10.96 10.07
C TYR A 25 -10.78 -11.56 8.70
N LEU A 26 -10.63 -12.89 8.61
CA LEU A 26 -10.38 -13.60 7.36
C LEU A 26 -11.60 -13.60 6.42
N ALA A 27 -12.81 -13.56 6.99
CA ALA A 27 -14.07 -13.37 6.26
C ALA A 27 -14.27 -11.92 5.77
N GLY A 28 -13.35 -11.00 6.07
CA GLY A 28 -13.39 -9.61 5.62
C GLY A 28 -14.18 -8.68 6.54
N VAL A 29 -14.57 -9.12 7.73
CA VAL A 29 -15.24 -8.28 8.73
C VAL A 29 -14.26 -7.23 9.25
N SER A 30 -14.74 -6.00 9.41
CA SER A 30 -13.91 -4.90 9.91
C SER A 30 -13.47 -5.14 11.36
N VAL A 31 -12.27 -4.69 11.72
CA VAL A 31 -11.76 -4.83 13.09
C VAL A 31 -12.62 -4.11 14.13
N GLU A 32 -13.32 -3.05 13.72
CA GLU A 32 -14.25 -2.29 14.56
C GLU A 32 -15.52 -3.09 14.89
N THR A 33 -16.03 -3.83 13.89
CA THR A 33 -17.17 -4.73 14.06
C THR A 33 -16.81 -5.90 14.98
N ILE A 34 -15.64 -6.52 14.77
CA ILE A 34 -15.14 -7.61 15.62
C ILE A 34 -14.93 -7.13 17.06
N ALA A 35 -14.38 -5.92 17.22
CA ALA A 35 -14.16 -5.31 18.53
C ALA A 35 -15.49 -5.10 19.28
N THR A 36 -16.52 -4.59 18.59
CA THR A 36 -17.86 -4.42 19.16
C THR A 36 -18.47 -5.77 19.56
N ALA A 37 -18.37 -6.80 18.70
CA ALA A 37 -18.90 -8.13 18.96
C ALA A 37 -18.25 -8.83 20.17
N LEU A 38 -16.95 -8.61 20.37
CA LEU A 38 -16.18 -9.21 21.48
C LEU A 38 -16.15 -8.35 22.75
N GLY A 39 -16.75 -7.16 22.74
CA GLY A 39 -16.67 -6.21 23.86
C GLY A 39 -15.25 -5.71 24.12
N LYS A 40 -14.44 -5.59 23.06
CA LYS A 40 -13.02 -5.17 23.11
C LYS A 40 -12.83 -3.87 22.34
N THR A 41 -11.64 -3.28 22.47
CA THR A 41 -11.26 -2.13 21.64
C THR A 41 -10.63 -2.60 20.34
N ALA A 42 -10.81 -1.83 19.26
CA ALA A 42 -10.15 -2.12 17.97
C ALA A 42 -8.63 -2.29 18.13
N ARG A 43 -7.97 -1.47 18.97
CA ARG A 43 -6.54 -1.60 19.30
C ARG A 43 -6.19 -2.97 19.88
N SER A 44 -7.05 -3.52 20.75
CA SER A 44 -6.86 -4.82 21.37
C SER A 44 -6.99 -5.95 20.35
N VAL A 45 -7.98 -5.87 19.45
CA VAL A 45 -8.20 -6.84 18.39
C VAL A 45 -7.06 -6.80 17.36
N ILE A 46 -6.61 -5.61 16.94
CA ILE A 46 -5.44 -5.45 16.06
C ILE A 46 -4.19 -6.10 16.69
N ALA A 47 -3.92 -5.80 17.97
CA ALA A 47 -2.78 -6.38 18.67
C ALA A 47 -2.88 -7.91 18.77
N LYS A 48 -4.08 -8.44 18.94
CA LYS A 48 -4.31 -9.88 18.99
C LYS A 48 -4.10 -10.52 17.61
N LEU A 49 -4.77 -10.02 16.57
CA LEU A 49 -4.62 -10.48 15.18
C LEU A 49 -3.17 -10.35 14.68
N SER A 50 -2.43 -9.32 15.11
CA SER A 50 -1.01 -9.15 14.78
C SER A 50 -0.11 -10.18 15.46
N LYS A 51 -0.35 -10.52 16.73
CA LYS A 51 0.36 -11.61 17.42
C LYS A 51 0.10 -12.97 16.78
N GLU A 52 -1.10 -13.16 16.25
CA GLU A 52 -1.49 -14.36 15.52
C GLU A 52 -1.04 -14.36 14.05
N GLY A 53 -0.36 -13.30 13.59
CA GLY A 53 0.20 -13.19 12.23
C GLY A 53 -0.80 -12.94 11.10
N VAL A 54 -2.10 -12.82 11.41
CA VAL A 54 -3.16 -12.64 10.39
C VAL A 54 -3.43 -11.18 10.05
N TYR A 55 -3.13 -10.24 10.96
CA TYR A 55 -3.43 -8.83 10.72
C TYR A 55 -2.60 -8.25 9.56
N LYS A 56 -3.28 -7.81 8.51
CA LYS A 56 -2.70 -7.01 7.43
C LYS A 56 -2.90 -5.53 7.77
N ALA A 57 -1.81 -4.84 8.10
CA ALA A 57 -1.84 -3.40 8.32
C ALA A 57 -2.37 -2.71 7.06
N LYS A 58 -3.29 -1.76 7.24
CA LYS A 58 -3.82 -0.99 6.13
C LYS A 58 -2.67 -0.22 5.48
N VAL A 59 -2.29 -0.60 4.27
CA VAL A 59 -1.33 0.16 3.48
C VAL A 59 -1.94 1.53 3.26
N TYR A 60 -1.21 2.59 3.62
CA TYR A 60 -1.66 3.96 3.37
C TYR A 60 -1.66 4.19 1.87
N VAL A 61 -2.82 4.00 1.26
CA VAL A 61 -3.09 4.26 -0.14
C VAL A 61 -3.81 5.60 -0.25
N SER A 62 -3.53 6.34 -1.32
CA SER A 62 -4.28 7.53 -1.69
C SER A 62 -5.75 7.16 -1.97
N LYS A 63 -6.62 8.18 -2.14
CA LYS A 63 -8.05 7.97 -2.44
C LYS A 63 -8.31 7.09 -3.68
N THR A 64 -7.31 6.92 -4.54
CA THR A 64 -7.31 6.10 -5.75
C THR A 64 -6.60 4.74 -5.59
N GLY A 65 -6.16 4.36 -4.38
CA GLY A 65 -5.54 3.04 -4.13
C GLY A 65 -4.03 2.98 -4.40
N GLU A 66 -3.42 4.04 -4.94
CA GLU A 66 -1.97 4.09 -5.21
C GLU A 66 -1.18 4.64 -4.03
N LYS A 67 0.06 4.15 -3.86
CA LYS A 67 1.02 4.70 -2.90
C LYS A 67 1.19 6.20 -3.20
N PRO A 68 1.04 7.11 -2.22
CA PRO A 68 1.14 8.54 -2.49
C PRO A 68 2.57 8.89 -2.92
N ALA A 69 2.78 9.05 -4.23
CA ALA A 69 4.01 9.61 -4.78
C ALA A 69 4.08 11.10 -4.44
N LYS A 70 5.28 11.58 -4.10
CA LYS A 70 5.52 12.99 -3.79
C LYS A 70 5.49 13.83 -5.06
N LYS A 71 5.27 15.15 -4.93
CA LYS A 71 5.27 16.05 -6.10
C LYS A 71 6.62 16.02 -6.81
N ASP A 72 7.69 16.02 -6.02
CA ASP A 72 9.07 16.03 -6.49
C ASP A 72 9.36 14.82 -7.36
N GLU A 73 8.92 13.62 -6.96
CA GLU A 73 9.08 12.39 -7.74
C GLU A 73 8.44 12.48 -9.14
N HIS A 74 7.33 13.21 -9.28
CA HIS A 74 6.71 13.43 -10.59
C HIS A 74 7.48 14.45 -11.44
N ALA A 75 8.00 15.51 -10.82
CA ALA A 75 8.84 16.48 -11.51
C ALA A 75 10.16 15.85 -11.97
N ASP A 76 10.81 15.05 -11.11
CA ASP A 76 12.02 14.30 -11.44
C ASP A 76 11.79 13.32 -12.60
N THR A 77 10.64 12.62 -12.59
CA THR A 77 10.26 11.72 -13.70
C THR A 77 10.14 12.49 -15.02
N ILE A 78 9.49 13.66 -15.00
CA ILE A 78 9.35 14.50 -16.21
C ILE A 78 10.71 15.05 -16.63
N GLY A 79 11.53 15.51 -15.68
CA GLY A 79 12.87 16.02 -15.91
C GLY A 79 13.76 14.98 -16.58
N ALA A 80 13.73 13.74 -16.13
CA ALA A 80 14.44 12.63 -16.75
C ALA A 80 13.95 12.32 -18.17
N ILE A 81 12.63 12.30 -18.39
CA ILE A 81 12.04 12.01 -19.72
C ILE A 81 12.37 13.12 -20.72
N LEU A 82 12.31 14.38 -20.30
CA LEU A 82 12.52 15.55 -21.17
C LEU A 82 13.98 16.06 -21.17
N SER A 83 14.87 15.41 -20.42
CA SER A 83 16.27 15.86 -20.23
C SER A 83 16.38 17.30 -19.75
N LEU A 84 15.55 17.69 -18.79
CA LEU A 84 15.57 19.02 -18.18
C LEU A 84 16.76 19.16 -17.23
N SER A 85 17.23 20.40 -17.06
CA SER A 85 18.19 20.74 -16.02
C SER A 85 17.58 20.67 -14.62
N ASP A 86 18.44 20.60 -13.60
CA ASP A 86 18.00 20.59 -12.19
C ASP A 86 17.17 21.84 -11.84
N GLY A 87 17.51 23.01 -12.40
CA GLY A 87 16.77 24.26 -12.18
C GLY A 87 15.38 24.28 -12.81
N GLU A 88 15.23 23.65 -13.98
CA GLU A 88 13.94 23.47 -14.64
C GLU A 88 13.07 22.44 -13.92
N THR A 89 13.70 21.37 -13.41
CA THR A 89 13.03 20.32 -12.61
C THR A 89 12.54 20.87 -11.27
N ASP A 90 13.35 21.67 -10.57
CA ASP A 90 12.94 22.36 -9.33
C ASP A 90 11.78 23.34 -9.58
N SER A 91 11.82 24.05 -10.72
CA SER A 91 10.72 24.93 -11.14
C SER A 91 9.45 24.13 -11.41
N LEU A 92 9.56 22.92 -11.97
CA LEU A 92 8.45 22.03 -12.25
C LEU A 92 7.85 21.42 -10.97
N ALA A 93 8.67 21.11 -9.96
CA ALA A 93 8.22 20.58 -8.66
C ALA A 93 7.29 21.54 -7.91
N LYS A 94 7.42 22.85 -8.17
CA LYS A 94 6.56 23.91 -7.61
C LYS A 94 5.17 23.96 -8.25
N ALA A 95 4.93 23.23 -9.34
CA ALA A 95 3.64 23.23 -10.05
C ALA A 95 2.52 22.45 -9.32
N ASN A 96 1.34 22.39 -9.95
CA ASN A 96 0.19 21.67 -9.43
C ASN A 96 0.39 20.15 -9.51
N LYS A 97 0.24 19.45 -8.37
CA LYS A 97 0.42 17.98 -8.28
C LYS A 97 -0.44 17.21 -9.26
N THR A 98 -1.72 17.57 -9.36
CA THR A 98 -2.67 16.87 -10.24
C THR A 98 -2.27 17.03 -11.71
N ALA A 99 -1.73 18.18 -12.09
CA ALA A 99 -1.19 18.39 -13.44
C ALA A 99 0.05 17.51 -13.68
N LEU A 100 1.02 17.51 -12.77
CA LEU A 100 2.22 16.67 -12.87
C LEU A 100 1.88 15.18 -13.00
N VAL A 101 0.94 14.68 -12.20
CA VAL A 101 0.45 13.29 -12.28
C VAL A 101 -0.12 12.99 -13.67
N LYS A 102 -0.96 13.87 -14.22
CA LYS A 102 -1.55 13.68 -15.55
C LYS A 102 -0.50 13.65 -16.66
N ILE A 103 0.51 14.52 -16.57
CA ILE A 103 1.62 14.58 -17.53
C ILE A 103 2.43 13.29 -17.48
N VAL A 104 2.82 12.85 -16.27
CA VAL A 104 3.55 11.59 -16.09
C VAL A 104 2.74 10.40 -16.61
N ALA A 105 1.44 10.34 -16.33
CA ALA A 105 0.57 9.26 -16.81
C ALA A 105 0.52 9.22 -18.34
N PHE A 106 0.36 10.36 -18.99
CA PHE A 106 0.36 10.47 -20.45
C PHE A 106 1.70 10.04 -21.06
N MET A 107 2.82 10.51 -20.50
CA MET A 107 4.16 10.13 -20.99
C MET A 107 4.41 8.63 -20.86
N ARG A 108 4.06 8.03 -19.71
CA ARG A 108 4.20 6.58 -19.49
C ARG A 108 3.32 5.77 -20.44
N GLN A 109 2.09 6.21 -20.70
CA GLN A 109 1.22 5.58 -21.69
C GLN A 109 1.87 5.59 -23.09
N GLY A 110 2.47 6.71 -23.48
CA GLY A 110 3.23 6.81 -24.72
C GLY A 110 4.42 5.85 -24.78
N GLN A 111 5.21 5.75 -23.70
CA GLN A 111 6.34 4.82 -23.61
C GLN A 111 5.89 3.35 -23.73
N ASN A 112 4.83 2.95 -23.03
CA ASN A 112 4.28 1.60 -23.12
C ASN A 112 3.81 1.27 -24.55
N GLN A 113 3.21 2.25 -25.25
CA GLN A 113 2.77 2.06 -26.63
C GLN A 113 3.95 1.89 -27.59
N ILE A 114 5.04 2.63 -27.38
CA ILE A 114 6.28 2.50 -28.15
C ILE A 114 6.91 1.13 -27.92
N GLU A 115 6.99 0.69 -26.66
CA GLU A 115 7.54 -0.62 -26.31
C GLU A 115 6.75 -1.76 -26.95
N LEU A 116 5.42 -1.68 -26.93
CA LEU A 116 4.55 -2.65 -27.60
C LEU A 116 4.79 -2.69 -29.13
N LEU A 117 4.91 -1.52 -29.76
CA LEU A 117 5.20 -1.42 -31.19
C LEU A 117 6.61 -1.94 -31.53
N GLN A 118 7.59 -1.70 -30.66
CA GLN A 118 8.95 -2.22 -30.83
C GLN A 118 8.99 -3.75 -30.72
N ALA A 119 8.21 -4.33 -29.81
CA ALA A 119 8.06 -5.78 -29.69
C ALA A 119 7.43 -6.39 -30.95
N GLU A 120 6.34 -5.81 -31.45
CA GLU A 120 5.68 -6.27 -32.69
C GLU A 120 6.62 -6.18 -33.90
N LEU A 121 7.37 -5.07 -34.02
CA LEU A 121 8.37 -4.91 -35.09
C LEU A 121 9.52 -5.92 -34.97
N ALA A 122 9.91 -6.31 -33.76
CA ALA A 122 10.96 -7.31 -33.55
C ALA A 122 10.47 -8.71 -33.97
N ASP A 123 9.24 -9.07 -33.61
CA ASP A 123 8.61 -10.35 -33.99
C ASP A 123 8.45 -10.45 -35.52
N LEU A 124 8.02 -9.37 -36.17
CA LEU A 124 7.88 -9.35 -37.63
C LEU A 124 9.23 -9.54 -38.34
N LYS A 125 10.30 -8.91 -37.83
CA LYS A 125 11.65 -9.09 -38.37
C LYS A 125 12.15 -10.52 -38.16
N ALA A 126 11.88 -11.12 -37.01
CA ALA A 126 12.26 -12.50 -36.70
C ALA A 126 11.51 -13.56 -37.55
N HIS A 127 10.40 -13.21 -38.18
CA HIS A 127 9.68 -14.08 -39.13
C HIS A 127 10.06 -13.85 -40.60
N HIS A 128 10.84 -12.80 -40.88
CA HIS A 128 11.30 -12.45 -42.22
C HIS A 128 12.82 -12.69 -42.43
N GLU A 129 13.52 -13.23 -41.42
CA GLU A 129 14.85 -13.88 -41.53
C GLU A 129 14.72 -15.40 -41.57
#